data_AF-A0A2H9Q8M5-F1
#
_entry.id   AF-A0A2H9Q8M5-F1
#
_cell.length_a   1.000
_cell.length_b   1.000
_cell.length_c   1.000
_cell.angle_alpha   90.00
_cell.angle_beta   90.00
_cell.angle_gamma   90.00
#
_symmetry.space_group_name_H-M   'P 1'
#
loop_
_entity.id
_entity.type
_entity.pdbx_description
1 polymer ?
#
loop_
_entity_poly.entity_id
_entity_poly.type
_entity_poly.pdbx_seq_one_letter_code
_entity_poly.pdbx_strand_id
1 'polypeptide(L)'
;MKRLLFVLLAACLVAGISSDEAAQKASAYLLDEPATSLSSPLEVGVASYWVFYNPIYSSSAAKIIVAVEDESGDLVYDAEKLSSIAAEAYDYSVIEEYLKAQGYSFAQLSPALNSAVLTLQKNQASLYEIESKTITAYPDISFEELSSSLEELLEQTDETAILASEGEAQQRIFESDYTSSSLDQLYRYYGSEMDALGTLFDAYDSFSNELTELQSRVYSTVPDPDNKNLYEALDALRDVGLTQLYSKFRSSNPRSTLSVLQGRKENWVKDSVASFTYRRNRIDSTALYSVEIQRFNVVEASKTVLYECGLKEEVKELEVIWSDVEYYKQKNNEFGYAKMNELLPQATEKLDYIYSKQAKCTAPPAVPSDDEELDLTPLAYLLALALLGYAAYKYYEKKQLEKMMEES
;
A
#
# COMPACT_ATOMS: atom_id res chain seq x y z
N MET A 1 -51.50 -15.34 -10.85
CA MET A 1 -50.68 -14.39 -11.64
C MET A 1 -49.97 -13.40 -10.70
N LYS A 2 -49.53 -13.82 -9.52
CA LYS A 2 -48.12 -14.11 -9.19
C LYS A 2 -47.31 -14.76 -10.32
N ARG A 3 -46.04 -14.34 -10.46
CA ARG A 3 -45.00 -14.70 -11.47
C ARG A 3 -44.93 -13.79 -12.69
N LEU A 4 -44.46 -12.54 -12.50
CA LEU A 4 -43.75 -11.76 -13.53
C LEU A 4 -43.07 -10.50 -12.97
N LEU A 5 -42.63 -10.54 -11.70
CA LEU A 5 -41.99 -9.40 -11.03
C LEU A 5 -40.64 -9.80 -10.41
N PHE A 6 -39.94 -10.75 -11.03
CA PHE A 6 -38.74 -11.35 -10.48
C PHE A 6 -37.66 -11.61 -11.55
N VAL A 7 -37.51 -10.73 -12.54
CA VAL A 7 -36.30 -10.68 -13.39
C VAL A 7 -36.10 -9.24 -13.85
N LEU A 8 -35.48 -8.41 -13.01
CA LEU A 8 -34.72 -7.19 -13.34
C LEU A 8 -34.26 -6.49 -12.05
N LEU A 9 -33.76 -7.28 -11.11
CA LEU A 9 -32.71 -6.87 -10.19
C LEU A 9 -31.50 -7.73 -10.56
N ALA A 10 -31.03 -7.57 -11.79
CA ALA A 10 -29.64 -7.82 -12.05
C ALA A 10 -28.92 -6.70 -11.32
N ALA A 11 -28.38 -7.01 -10.15
CA ALA A 11 -27.31 -6.21 -9.58
C ALA A 11 -26.34 -5.94 -10.74
N CYS A 12 -26.14 -4.67 -11.08
CA CYS A 12 -24.96 -4.29 -11.83
C CYS A 12 -23.80 -4.65 -10.91
N LEU A 13 -23.32 -5.89 -11.01
CA LEU A 13 -21.94 -6.21 -10.69
C LEU A 13 -21.15 -5.38 -11.70
N VAL A 14 -20.88 -4.13 -11.35
CA VAL A 14 -19.80 -3.38 -11.98
C VAL A 14 -18.57 -4.19 -11.57
N ALA A 15 -18.13 -5.08 -12.44
CA ALA A 15 -16.88 -5.77 -12.21
C ALA A 15 -15.82 -4.67 -12.13
N GLY A 16 -15.11 -4.60 -11.00
CA GLY A 16 -13.99 -3.68 -10.82
C GLY A 16 -12.97 -3.87 -11.94
N ILE A 17 -12.15 -2.85 -12.15
CA ILE A 17 -11.09 -2.91 -13.15
C ILE A 17 -10.05 -3.97 -12.77
N SER A 18 -9.35 -4.52 -13.77
CA SER A 18 -8.29 -5.49 -13.49
C SER A 18 -7.05 -4.80 -12.91
N SER A 19 -6.22 -5.58 -12.21
CA SER A 19 -4.89 -5.13 -11.75
C SER A 19 -4.03 -4.58 -12.91
N ASP A 20 -4.10 -5.22 -14.09
CA ASP A 20 -3.37 -4.78 -15.28
C ASP A 20 -3.87 -3.43 -15.80
N GLU A 21 -5.19 -3.20 -15.80
CA GLU A 21 -5.75 -1.91 -16.18
C GLU A 21 -5.33 -0.82 -15.19
N ALA A 22 -5.39 -1.11 -13.89
CA ALA A 22 -4.96 -0.19 -12.84
C ALA A 22 -3.46 0.14 -12.98
N ALA A 23 -2.62 -0.87 -13.24
CA ALA A 23 -1.19 -0.71 -13.42
C ALA A 23 -0.87 0.15 -14.66
N GLN A 24 -1.60 -0.03 -15.76
CA GLN A 24 -1.46 0.82 -16.96
C GLN A 24 -1.76 2.28 -16.64
N LYS A 25 -2.84 2.55 -15.89
CA LYS A 25 -3.20 3.92 -15.46
C LYS A 25 -2.15 4.51 -14.51
N ALA A 26 -1.60 3.71 -13.60
CA ALA A 26 -0.58 4.15 -12.66
C ALA A 26 0.79 4.40 -13.32
N SER A 27 1.13 3.66 -14.39
CA SER A 27 2.47 3.62 -15.00
C SER A 27 3.05 5.00 -15.34
N ALA A 28 2.22 5.92 -15.86
CA ALA A 28 2.63 7.27 -16.23
C ALA A 28 3.14 8.09 -15.01
N TYR A 29 2.66 7.76 -13.81
CA TYR A 29 2.99 8.45 -12.57
C TYR A 29 4.11 7.74 -11.79
N LEU A 30 4.43 6.49 -12.12
CA LEU A 30 5.51 5.73 -11.48
C LEU A 30 6.89 6.00 -12.11
N LEU A 31 6.95 6.44 -13.38
CA LEU A 31 8.16 6.94 -14.08
C LEU A 31 9.41 6.04 -13.89
N ASP A 32 9.26 4.74 -14.09
CA ASP A 32 10.32 3.71 -14.00
C ASP A 32 10.97 3.53 -12.61
N GLU A 33 10.42 4.14 -11.55
CA GLU A 33 10.83 3.83 -10.18
C GLU A 33 10.38 2.41 -9.80
N PRO A 34 11.16 1.67 -8.99
CA PRO A 34 10.74 0.37 -8.49
C PRO A 34 9.51 0.55 -7.59
N ALA A 35 8.34 0.20 -8.14
CA ALA A 35 7.08 0.19 -7.43
C ALA A 35 6.63 -1.24 -7.19
N THR A 36 6.02 -1.46 -6.03
CA THR A 36 5.27 -2.68 -5.72
C THR A 36 3.78 -2.34 -5.66
N SER A 37 2.93 -3.35 -5.53
CA SER A 37 1.49 -3.19 -5.37
C SER A 37 0.97 -4.07 -4.24
N LEU A 38 -0.20 -3.73 -3.70
CA LEU A 38 -0.96 -4.72 -2.94
C LEU A 38 -1.44 -5.85 -3.88
N SER A 39 -1.66 -7.02 -3.31
CA SER A 39 -2.14 -8.20 -4.04
C SER A 39 -3.61 -8.11 -4.47
N SER A 40 -4.39 -7.26 -3.79
CA SER A 40 -5.81 -7.02 -4.03
C SER A 40 -6.15 -5.55 -3.80
N PRO A 41 -7.29 -5.05 -4.31
CA PRO A 41 -7.78 -3.71 -3.98
C PRO A 41 -7.98 -3.55 -2.47
N LEU A 42 -7.46 -2.46 -1.92
CA LEU A 42 -7.63 -2.12 -0.51
C LEU A 42 -8.86 -1.24 -0.32
N GLU A 43 -9.80 -1.65 0.52
CA GLU A 43 -10.96 -0.84 0.91
C GLU A 43 -10.53 0.23 1.94
N VAL A 44 -10.69 1.49 1.55
CA VAL A 44 -10.44 2.66 2.42
C VAL A 44 -11.65 3.57 2.38
N GLY A 45 -12.37 3.61 3.50
CA GLY A 45 -13.64 4.35 3.61
C GLY A 45 -14.79 3.60 2.97
N VAL A 46 -15.31 4.11 1.85
CA VAL A 46 -16.50 3.55 1.16
C VAL A 46 -16.18 2.96 -0.21
N ALA A 47 -14.90 2.89 -0.59
CA ALA A 47 -14.46 2.42 -1.89
C ALA A 47 -13.10 1.72 -1.79
N SER A 48 -12.76 0.95 -2.82
CA SER A 48 -11.57 0.12 -2.89
C SER A 48 -10.59 0.62 -3.95
N TYR A 49 -9.30 0.41 -3.72
CA TYR A 49 -8.24 0.94 -4.59
C TYR A 49 -7.16 -0.08 -4.89
N TRP A 50 -6.78 -0.16 -6.17
CA TRP A 50 -5.49 -0.69 -6.56
C TRP A 50 -4.42 0.34 -6.18
N VAL A 51 -3.45 -0.07 -5.35
CA VAL A 51 -2.42 0.84 -4.82
C VAL A 51 -1.05 0.36 -5.25
N PHE A 52 -0.28 1.30 -5.82
CA PHE A 52 1.08 1.12 -6.28
C PHE A 52 1.98 2.10 -5.53
N TYR A 53 3.08 1.61 -4.96
CA TYR A 53 3.91 2.44 -4.08
C TYR A 53 5.37 1.99 -4.07
N ASN A 54 6.27 2.86 -3.63
CA ASN A 54 7.66 2.47 -3.39
C ASN A 54 7.80 1.72 -2.06
N PRO A 55 8.58 0.62 -2.01
CA PRO A 55 8.91 -0.06 -0.77
C PRO A 55 9.41 0.86 0.35
N ILE A 56 9.12 0.54 1.60
CA ILE A 56 9.50 1.38 2.76
C ILE A 56 11.02 1.46 2.95
N TYR A 57 11.74 0.45 2.47
CA TYR A 57 13.21 0.42 2.42
C TYR A 57 13.81 0.84 1.07
N SER A 58 12.99 1.34 0.13
CA SER A 58 13.47 1.79 -1.17
C SER A 58 14.58 2.85 -1.00
N SER A 59 15.67 2.69 -1.75
CA SER A 59 16.75 3.67 -1.85
C SER A 59 16.38 4.89 -2.69
N SER A 60 15.19 4.89 -3.31
CA SER A 60 14.72 6.04 -4.09
C SER A 60 14.60 7.28 -3.21
N ALA A 61 15.13 8.39 -3.74
CA ALA A 61 15.10 9.70 -3.10
C ALA A 61 13.70 10.30 -3.06
N ALA A 62 12.79 9.84 -3.93
CA ALA A 62 11.38 10.20 -3.92
C ALA A 62 10.55 8.98 -3.51
N LYS A 63 9.67 9.15 -2.53
CA LYS A 63 8.64 8.17 -2.25
C LYS A 63 7.46 8.45 -3.17
N ILE A 64 6.79 7.44 -3.67
CA ILE A 64 5.60 7.60 -4.52
C ILE A 64 4.49 6.69 -4.03
N ILE A 65 3.27 7.19 -4.17
CA ILE A 65 2.07 6.39 -4.14
C ILE A 65 1.16 6.80 -5.29
N VAL A 66 0.52 5.81 -5.90
CA VAL A 66 -0.52 5.98 -6.89
C VAL A 66 -1.66 5.05 -6.52
N ALA A 67 -2.87 5.59 -6.44
CA ALA A 67 -4.06 4.80 -6.17
C ALA A 67 -5.05 4.97 -7.32
N VAL A 68 -5.63 3.86 -7.76
CA VAL A 68 -6.67 3.79 -8.79
C VAL A 68 -7.89 3.13 -8.17
N GLU A 69 -9.03 3.83 -8.21
CA GLU A 69 -10.29 3.33 -7.68
C GLU A 69 -10.77 2.11 -8.47
N ASP A 70 -11.15 1.04 -7.76
CA ASP A 70 -11.44 -0.26 -8.35
C ASP A 70 -12.70 -0.22 -9.23
N GLU A 71 -13.75 0.48 -8.81
CA GLU A 71 -15.02 0.53 -9.56
C GLU A 71 -14.97 1.42 -10.81
N SER A 72 -14.41 2.62 -10.68
CA SER A 72 -14.37 3.62 -11.76
C SER A 72 -13.13 3.46 -12.64
N GLY A 73 -12.06 2.91 -12.07
CA GLY A 73 -10.73 2.94 -12.64
C GLY A 73 -10.13 4.35 -12.65
N ASP A 74 -10.67 5.32 -11.92
CA ASP A 74 -10.13 6.68 -11.87
C ASP A 74 -8.95 6.79 -10.90
N LEU A 75 -8.00 7.67 -11.22
CA LEU A 75 -6.89 7.98 -10.33
C LEU A 75 -7.36 8.82 -9.13
N VAL A 76 -6.87 8.50 -7.95
CA VAL A 76 -7.15 9.27 -6.74
C VAL A 76 -6.29 10.53 -6.72
N TYR A 77 -6.94 11.67 -6.91
CA TYR A 77 -6.30 12.99 -6.96
C TYR A 77 -6.43 13.82 -5.69
N ASP A 78 -7.39 13.47 -4.85
CA ASP A 78 -7.63 14.14 -3.59
C ASP A 78 -6.51 13.80 -2.59
N ALA A 79 -5.84 14.84 -2.09
CA ALA A 79 -4.63 14.66 -1.28
C ALA A 79 -4.94 14.04 0.10
N GLU A 80 -6.10 14.35 0.68
CA GLU A 80 -6.50 13.80 1.98
C GLU A 80 -6.81 12.30 1.84
N LYS A 81 -7.62 11.94 0.85
CA LYS A 81 -7.93 10.55 0.50
C LYS A 81 -6.68 9.75 0.16
N LEU A 82 -5.78 10.31 -0.66
CA LEU A 82 -4.52 9.65 -1.02
C LEU A 82 -3.59 9.51 0.20
N SER A 83 -3.59 10.47 1.12
CA SER A 83 -2.83 10.37 2.39
C SER A 83 -3.31 9.22 3.26
N SER A 84 -4.64 9.03 3.36
CA SER A 84 -5.23 7.88 4.06
C SER A 84 -4.83 6.57 3.40
N ILE A 85 -4.97 6.45 2.08
CA ILE A 85 -4.54 5.24 1.35
C ILE A 85 -3.04 4.98 1.53
N ALA A 86 -2.21 6.03 1.54
CA ALA A 86 -0.78 5.92 1.78
C ALA A 86 -0.43 5.44 3.18
N ALA A 87 -1.17 5.89 4.20
CA ALA A 87 -1.00 5.43 5.56
C ALA A 87 -1.24 3.91 5.68
N GLU A 88 -2.26 3.40 5.01
CA GLU A 88 -2.56 1.95 4.99
C GLU A 88 -1.49 1.16 4.20
N ALA A 89 -1.10 1.65 3.02
CA ALA A 89 -0.05 1.01 2.24
C ALA A 89 1.28 0.93 3.01
N TYR A 90 1.59 1.94 3.83
CA TYR A 90 2.75 1.94 4.71
C TYR A 90 2.66 0.81 5.76
N ASP A 91 1.55 0.68 6.47
CA ASP A 91 1.37 -0.35 7.50
C ASP A 91 1.44 -1.75 6.89
N TYR A 92 0.81 -1.94 5.74
CA TYR A 92 0.93 -3.19 4.97
C TYR A 92 2.39 -3.50 4.60
N SER A 93 3.15 -2.49 4.16
CA SER A 93 4.57 -2.65 3.83
C SER A 93 5.42 -3.01 5.05
N VAL A 94 5.11 -2.47 6.23
CA VAL A 94 5.79 -2.87 7.47
C VAL A 94 5.52 -4.36 7.76
N ILE A 95 4.31 -4.84 7.53
CA ILE A 95 3.98 -6.27 7.70
C ILE A 95 4.75 -7.12 6.69
N GLU A 96 4.68 -6.83 5.40
CA GLU A 96 5.29 -7.66 4.36
C GLU A 96 6.83 -7.54 4.32
N GLU A 97 7.36 -6.32 4.24
CA GLU A 97 8.78 -6.07 3.99
C GLU A 97 9.64 -6.12 5.26
N TYR A 98 9.04 -5.95 6.43
CA TYR A 98 9.75 -6.05 7.69
C TYR A 98 9.35 -7.31 8.47
N LEU A 99 8.12 -7.43 8.94
CA LEU A 99 7.74 -8.53 9.85
C LEU A 99 7.85 -9.90 9.17
N LYS A 100 7.16 -10.11 8.05
CA LYS A 100 7.17 -11.38 7.31
C LYS A 100 8.54 -11.66 6.71
N ALA A 101 9.20 -10.68 6.09
CA ALA A 101 10.54 -10.84 5.52
C ALA A 101 11.59 -11.19 6.58
N GLN A 102 11.48 -10.63 7.79
CA GLN A 102 12.34 -11.00 8.92
C GLN A 102 11.89 -12.31 9.57
N GLY A 103 10.77 -12.93 9.17
CA GLY A 103 10.30 -14.20 9.67
C GLY A 103 9.55 -14.13 11.02
N TYR A 104 8.84 -13.03 11.26
CA TYR A 104 7.93 -12.83 12.39
C TYR A 104 6.46 -13.01 12.00
N SER A 105 6.19 -13.69 10.89
CA SER A 105 4.80 -14.01 10.52
C SER A 105 4.16 -14.92 11.58
N PHE A 106 2.87 -14.74 11.84
CA PHE A 106 2.12 -15.58 12.78
C PHE A 106 2.21 -17.08 12.42
N ALA A 107 2.18 -17.40 11.12
CA ALA A 107 2.35 -18.76 10.61
C ALA A 107 3.72 -19.40 10.96
N GLN A 108 4.74 -18.60 11.24
CA GLN A 108 6.05 -19.09 11.70
C GLN A 108 6.16 -19.11 13.23
N LEU A 109 5.58 -18.12 13.91
CA LEU A 109 5.63 -18.01 15.37
C LEU A 109 4.80 -19.08 16.06
N SER A 110 3.54 -19.26 15.62
CA SER A 110 2.58 -20.16 16.27
C SER A 110 3.09 -21.59 16.41
N PRO A 111 3.64 -22.27 15.37
CA PRO A 111 4.18 -23.62 15.52
C PRO A 111 5.36 -23.70 16.49
N ALA A 112 6.25 -22.70 16.49
CA ALA A 112 7.43 -22.67 17.35
C ALA A 112 7.03 -22.51 18.83
N LEU A 113 6.11 -21.59 19.11
CA LEU A 113 5.62 -21.31 20.46
C LEU A 113 4.82 -22.50 21.01
N ASN A 114 3.92 -23.10 20.22
CA ASN A 114 3.17 -24.29 20.63
C ASN A 114 4.11 -25.48 20.96
N SER A 115 5.18 -25.66 20.18
CA SER A 115 6.19 -26.68 20.49
C SER A 115 6.96 -26.37 21.78
N ALA A 116 7.23 -25.09 22.05
CA ALA A 116 7.88 -24.66 23.27
C ALA A 116 7.00 -24.90 24.51
N VAL A 117 5.69 -24.62 24.44
CA VAL A 117 4.72 -24.93 25.51
C VAL A 117 4.79 -26.41 25.89
N LEU A 118 4.73 -27.32 24.90
CA LEU A 118 4.81 -28.76 25.15
C LEU A 118 6.15 -29.19 25.76
N THR A 119 7.23 -28.50 25.43
CA THR A 119 8.58 -28.78 25.97
C THR A 119 8.67 -28.29 27.42
N LEU A 120 8.19 -27.09 27.69
CA LEU A 120 8.16 -26.49 29.03
C LEU A 120 7.29 -27.30 30.00
N GLN A 121 6.13 -27.81 29.56
CA GLN A 121 5.31 -28.72 30.37
C GLN A 121 6.05 -30.01 30.75
N LYS A 122 6.84 -30.58 29.83
CA LYS A 122 7.69 -31.74 30.11
C LYS A 122 8.84 -31.39 31.04
N ASN A 123 9.44 -30.22 30.86
CA ASN A 123 10.52 -29.73 31.73
C ASN A 123 10.01 -29.48 33.14
N GLN A 124 8.78 -28.97 33.30
CA GLN A 124 8.15 -28.78 34.61
C GLN A 124 7.92 -30.11 35.34
N ALA A 125 7.38 -31.11 34.64
CA ALA A 125 7.25 -32.46 35.21
C ALA A 125 8.60 -33.08 35.58
N SER A 126 9.61 -32.90 34.73
CA SER A 126 10.98 -33.38 34.98
C SER A 126 11.62 -32.68 36.18
N LEU A 127 11.41 -31.37 36.33
CA LEU A 127 11.89 -30.58 37.46
C LEU A 127 11.29 -31.09 38.78
N TYR A 128 9.99 -31.35 38.83
CA TYR A 128 9.34 -31.93 40.02
C TYR A 128 9.90 -33.31 40.38
N GLU A 129 10.20 -34.15 39.39
CA GLU A 129 10.84 -35.44 39.65
C GLU A 129 12.28 -35.30 40.18
N ILE A 130 13.05 -34.36 39.64
CA ILE A 130 14.41 -34.05 40.09
C ILE A 130 14.35 -33.52 41.53
N GLU A 131 13.49 -32.55 41.81
CA GLU A 131 13.29 -31.95 43.12
C GLU A 131 12.89 -33.01 44.17
N SER A 132 11.88 -33.83 43.87
CA SER A 132 11.39 -34.86 44.79
C SER A 132 12.48 -35.85 45.22
N LYS A 133 13.32 -36.27 44.26
CA LYS A 133 14.47 -37.16 44.52
C LYS A 133 15.57 -36.44 45.29
N THR A 134 15.80 -35.16 44.99
CA THR A 134 16.90 -34.37 45.57
C THR A 134 16.62 -34.00 47.02
N ILE A 135 15.43 -33.47 47.35
CA ILE A 135 15.11 -32.99 48.71
C ILE A 135 15.18 -34.12 49.75
N THR A 136 14.91 -35.36 49.34
CA THR A 136 15.03 -36.53 50.23
C THR A 136 16.49 -36.77 50.66
N ALA A 137 17.45 -36.52 49.77
CA ALA A 137 18.88 -36.76 50.02
C ALA A 137 19.64 -35.49 50.46
N TYR A 138 19.21 -34.32 49.98
CA TYR A 138 19.88 -33.03 50.09
C TYR A 138 18.84 -31.93 50.42
N PRO A 139 18.33 -31.87 51.66
CA PRO A 139 17.22 -30.98 52.02
C PRO A 139 17.56 -29.49 51.98
N ASP A 140 18.84 -29.14 51.98
CA ASP A 140 19.31 -27.74 51.91
C ASP A 140 19.36 -27.20 50.46
N ILE A 141 19.09 -28.03 49.44
CA ILE A 141 18.99 -27.60 48.05
C ILE A 141 17.56 -27.14 47.77
N SER A 142 17.38 -25.84 47.55
CA SER A 142 16.09 -25.27 47.15
C SER A 142 15.94 -25.24 45.63
N PHE A 143 14.75 -25.61 45.15
CA PHE A 143 14.32 -25.52 43.76
C PHE A 143 13.30 -24.39 43.53
N GLU A 144 12.93 -23.66 44.58
CA GLU A 144 11.82 -22.69 44.58
C GLU A 144 11.95 -21.63 43.48
N GLU A 145 13.13 -20.99 43.36
CA GLU A 145 13.39 -19.95 42.38
C GLU A 145 13.36 -20.49 40.93
N LEU A 146 13.93 -21.68 40.71
CA LEU A 146 13.90 -22.34 39.40
C LEU A 146 12.49 -22.78 39.01
N SER A 147 11.73 -23.34 39.95
CA SER A 147 10.34 -23.76 39.72
C SER A 147 9.46 -22.55 39.40
N SER A 148 9.61 -21.45 40.16
CA SER A 148 8.86 -20.21 39.91
C SER A 148 9.20 -19.59 38.56
N SER A 149 10.48 -19.52 38.18
CA SER A 149 10.88 -18.96 36.88
C SER A 149 10.49 -19.85 35.69
N LEU A 150 10.46 -21.18 35.87
CA LEU A 150 9.94 -22.10 34.85
C LEU A 150 8.42 -21.98 34.68
N GLU A 151 7.68 -21.79 35.78
CA GLU A 151 6.24 -21.51 35.75
C GLU A 151 5.93 -20.22 34.99
N GLU A 152 6.63 -19.14 35.32
CA GLU A 152 6.50 -17.86 34.61
C GLU A 152 6.85 -17.98 33.12
N LEU A 153 7.96 -18.68 32.79
CA LEU A 153 8.32 -18.93 31.40
C LEU A 153 7.23 -19.72 30.65
N LEU A 154 6.64 -20.74 31.28
CA LEU A 154 5.55 -21.50 30.69
C LEU A 154 4.31 -20.62 30.46
N GLU A 155 3.90 -19.83 31.45
CA GLU A 155 2.77 -18.90 31.35
C GLU A 155 2.97 -17.91 30.20
N GLN A 156 4.13 -17.23 30.16
CA GLN A 156 4.44 -16.27 29.09
C GLN A 156 4.54 -16.93 27.70
N THR A 157 5.00 -18.18 27.63
CA THR A 157 5.04 -18.93 26.36
C THR A 157 3.62 -19.27 25.90
N ASP A 158 2.74 -19.69 26.80
CA ASP A 158 1.34 -20.01 26.50
C ASP A 158 0.55 -18.78 26.05
N GLU A 159 0.67 -17.66 26.79
CA GLU A 159 0.05 -16.37 26.42
C GLU A 159 0.50 -15.89 25.04
N THR A 160 1.81 -15.96 24.76
CA THR A 160 2.37 -15.58 23.46
C THR A 160 1.90 -16.54 22.35
N ALA A 161 1.80 -17.85 22.64
CA ALA A 161 1.30 -18.83 21.66
C ALA A 161 -0.17 -18.58 21.29
N ILE A 162 -1.01 -18.24 22.27
CA ILE A 162 -2.41 -17.87 22.05
C ILE A 162 -2.49 -16.62 21.18
N LEU A 163 -1.73 -15.58 21.51
CA LEU A 163 -1.70 -14.34 20.76
C LEU A 163 -1.25 -14.56 19.30
N ALA A 164 -0.23 -15.40 19.08
CA ALA A 164 0.22 -15.76 17.75
C ALA A 164 -0.88 -16.49 16.94
N SER A 165 -1.64 -17.37 17.58
CA SER A 165 -2.77 -18.07 16.96
C SER A 165 -3.94 -17.13 16.62
N GLU A 166 -4.24 -16.17 17.50
CA GLU A 166 -5.24 -15.14 17.24
C GLU A 166 -4.79 -14.20 16.12
N GLY A 167 -3.51 -13.83 16.09
CA GLY A 167 -2.90 -13.04 15.02
C GLY A 167 -2.98 -13.74 13.66
N GLU A 168 -2.82 -15.07 13.60
CA GLU A 168 -3.04 -15.83 12.37
C GLU A 168 -4.50 -15.73 11.89
N ALA A 169 -5.47 -15.72 12.80
CA ALA A 169 -6.86 -15.50 12.45
C ALA A 169 -7.10 -14.07 11.91
N GLN A 170 -6.47 -13.05 12.51
CA GLN A 170 -6.54 -11.68 11.98
C GLN A 170 -5.90 -11.55 10.60
N GLN A 171 -4.78 -12.23 10.36
CA GLN A 171 -4.14 -12.28 9.05
C GLN A 171 -5.11 -12.83 7.99
N ARG A 172 -5.83 -13.92 8.31
CA ARG A 172 -6.85 -14.50 7.43
C ARG A 172 -8.03 -13.57 7.18
N ILE A 173 -8.46 -12.80 8.20
CA ILE A 173 -9.53 -11.83 8.05
C ILE A 173 -9.11 -10.75 7.05
N PHE A 174 -7.93 -10.14 7.25
CA PHE A 174 -7.41 -9.13 6.33
C PHE A 174 -7.18 -9.69 4.92
N GLU A 175 -6.62 -10.88 4.77
CA GLU A 175 -6.44 -11.51 3.46
C GLU A 175 -7.76 -11.84 2.75
N SER A 176 -8.86 -11.96 3.50
CA SER A 176 -10.19 -12.22 2.96
C SER A 176 -10.92 -10.95 2.54
N ASP A 177 -10.73 -9.82 3.23
CA ASP A 177 -11.54 -8.61 3.05
C ASP A 177 -10.76 -7.41 2.48
N TYR A 178 -9.43 -7.39 2.65
CA TYR A 178 -8.55 -6.27 2.29
C TYR A 178 -9.10 -4.90 2.74
N THR A 179 -9.62 -4.81 3.96
CA THR A 179 -10.11 -3.54 4.51
C THR A 179 -9.06 -2.82 5.35
N SER A 180 -9.08 -1.49 5.35
CA SER A 180 -8.25 -0.68 6.25
C SER A 180 -8.49 -1.02 7.73
N SER A 181 -9.74 -1.33 8.10
CA SER A 181 -10.06 -1.72 9.49
C SER A 181 -9.41 -3.04 9.90
N SER A 182 -9.43 -4.07 9.04
CA SER A 182 -8.79 -5.34 9.33
C SER A 182 -7.26 -5.22 9.27
N LEU A 183 -6.72 -4.35 8.41
CA LEU A 183 -5.29 -4.04 8.37
C LEU A 183 -4.79 -3.34 9.65
N ASP A 184 -5.48 -2.31 10.14
CA ASP A 184 -5.15 -1.64 11.40
C ASP A 184 -5.18 -2.63 12.57
N GLN A 185 -6.18 -3.51 12.63
CA GLN A 185 -6.24 -4.58 13.63
C GLN A 185 -5.05 -5.54 13.51
N LEU A 186 -4.75 -6.02 12.30
CA LEU A 186 -3.63 -6.91 12.05
C LEU A 186 -2.29 -6.28 12.46
N TYR A 187 -2.07 -5.01 12.10
CA TYR A 187 -0.87 -4.27 12.45
C TYR A 187 -0.71 -4.14 13.97
N ARG A 188 -1.79 -3.85 14.70
CA ARG A 188 -1.79 -3.82 16.17
C ARG A 188 -1.48 -5.18 16.78
N TYR A 189 -2.01 -6.26 16.22
CA TYR A 189 -1.69 -7.62 16.68
C TYR A 189 -0.20 -7.93 16.54
N TYR A 190 0.43 -7.55 15.43
CA TYR A 190 1.89 -7.69 15.29
C TYR A 190 2.65 -6.86 16.34
N GLY A 191 2.17 -5.64 16.66
CA GLY A 191 2.72 -4.85 17.75
C GLY A 191 2.67 -5.57 19.10
N SER A 192 1.48 -6.06 19.48
CA SER A 192 1.27 -6.82 20.72
C SER A 192 2.11 -8.09 20.77
N GLU A 193 2.23 -8.82 19.65
CA GLU A 193 3.03 -10.04 19.56
C GLU A 193 4.52 -9.77 19.79
N MET A 194 5.06 -8.68 19.22
CA MET A 194 6.46 -8.31 19.45
C MET A 194 6.70 -7.89 20.90
N ASP A 195 5.72 -7.28 21.56
CA ASP A 195 5.77 -6.96 22.98
C ASP A 195 5.72 -8.22 23.86
N ALA A 196 4.81 -9.14 23.59
CA ALA A 196 4.68 -10.43 24.27
C ALA A 196 5.95 -11.29 24.14
N LEU A 197 6.53 -11.39 22.93
CA LEU A 197 7.83 -12.03 22.72
C LEU A 197 8.94 -11.38 23.55
N GLY A 198 8.87 -10.06 23.74
CA GLY A 198 9.80 -9.35 24.62
C GLY A 198 9.72 -9.83 26.07
N THR A 199 8.51 -9.89 26.63
CA THR A 199 8.28 -10.39 27.99
C THR A 199 8.66 -11.86 28.14
N LEU A 200 8.29 -12.69 27.15
CA LEU A 200 8.69 -14.10 27.07
C LEU A 200 10.21 -14.26 27.16
N PHE A 201 10.98 -13.46 26.42
CA PHE A 201 12.44 -13.60 26.43
C PHE A 201 13.12 -13.02 27.66
N ASP A 202 12.47 -12.11 28.38
CA ASP A 202 12.92 -11.70 29.70
C ASP A 202 12.67 -12.82 30.73
N ALA A 203 11.53 -13.53 30.65
CA ALA A 203 11.27 -14.73 31.45
C ALA A 203 12.24 -15.89 31.12
N TYR A 204 12.58 -16.07 29.84
CA TYR A 204 13.57 -17.07 29.41
C TYR A 204 14.95 -16.81 30.00
N ASP A 205 15.39 -15.55 30.03
CA ASP A 205 16.65 -15.17 30.66
C ASP A 205 16.62 -15.40 32.17
N SER A 206 15.50 -15.08 32.84
CA SER A 206 15.29 -15.36 34.26
C SER A 206 15.46 -16.86 34.56
N PHE A 207 14.72 -17.72 33.86
CA PHE A 207 14.82 -19.18 33.98
C PHE A 207 16.25 -19.69 33.74
N SER A 208 16.92 -19.20 32.69
CA SER A 208 18.29 -19.61 32.36
C SER A 208 19.31 -19.24 33.45
N ASN A 209 19.14 -18.07 34.07
CA ASN A 209 19.96 -17.63 35.19
C ASN A 209 19.70 -18.50 36.43
N GLU A 210 18.45 -18.70 36.82
CA GLU A 210 18.08 -19.54 37.98
C GLU A 210 18.57 -20.98 37.83
N LEU A 211 18.48 -21.53 36.60
CA LEU A 211 18.99 -22.86 36.31
C LEU A 211 20.50 -22.93 36.53
N THR A 212 21.22 -21.91 36.09
CA THR A 212 22.68 -21.81 36.24
C THR A 212 23.08 -21.65 37.71
N GLU A 213 22.33 -20.86 38.48
CA GLU A 213 22.55 -20.69 39.92
C GLU A 213 22.30 -21.98 40.70
N LEU A 214 21.22 -22.70 40.39
CA LEU A 214 20.96 -24.01 41.00
C LEU A 214 22.04 -25.03 40.64
N GLN A 215 22.45 -25.09 39.37
CA GLN A 215 23.56 -25.94 38.92
C GLN A 215 24.86 -25.65 39.69
N SER A 216 25.18 -24.37 39.90
CA SER A 216 26.35 -23.95 40.69
C SER A 216 26.22 -24.35 42.16
N ARG A 217 25.04 -24.18 42.77
CA ARG A 217 24.75 -24.64 44.14
C ARG A 217 25.00 -26.14 44.24
N VAL A 218 24.34 -26.94 43.39
CA VAL A 218 24.49 -28.41 43.34
C VAL A 218 25.95 -28.84 43.27
N TYR A 219 26.75 -28.25 42.37
CA TYR A 219 28.17 -28.59 42.26
C TYR A 219 28.98 -28.31 43.55
N SER A 220 28.60 -27.28 44.30
CA SER A 220 29.35 -26.84 45.49
C SER A 220 28.94 -27.58 46.77
N THR A 221 27.72 -28.09 46.85
CA THR A 221 27.14 -28.63 48.09
C THR A 221 26.86 -30.14 48.04
N VAL A 222 26.61 -30.70 46.86
CA VAL A 222 26.32 -32.12 46.68
C VAL A 222 27.64 -32.88 46.42
N PRO A 223 27.91 -34.00 47.12
CA PRO A 223 29.12 -34.80 46.90
C PRO A 223 29.09 -35.57 45.57
N ASP A 224 30.27 -35.85 45.01
CA ASP A 224 30.44 -36.76 43.87
C ASP A 224 29.96 -38.19 44.25
N PRO A 225 29.28 -38.93 43.35
CA PRO A 225 28.99 -38.58 41.95
C PRO A 225 27.65 -37.86 41.72
N ASP A 226 26.86 -37.65 42.78
CA ASP A 226 25.47 -37.18 42.65
C ASP A 226 25.36 -35.77 42.09
N ASN A 227 26.34 -34.91 42.36
CA ASN A 227 26.39 -33.57 41.78
C ASN A 227 26.43 -33.57 40.25
N LYS A 228 27.19 -34.46 39.61
CA LYS A 228 27.29 -34.60 38.16
C LYS A 228 25.97 -35.08 37.58
N ASN A 229 25.38 -36.10 38.20
CA ASN A 229 24.08 -36.63 37.77
C ASN A 229 22.98 -35.56 37.84
N LEU A 230 22.94 -34.79 38.93
CA LEU A 230 21.99 -33.69 39.10
C LEU A 230 22.26 -32.55 38.13
N TYR A 231 23.53 -32.20 37.90
CA TYR A 231 23.90 -31.17 36.94
C TYR A 231 23.44 -31.54 35.52
N GLU A 232 23.71 -32.77 35.07
CA GLU A 232 23.28 -33.27 33.76
C GLU A 232 21.74 -33.31 33.65
N ALA A 233 21.04 -33.72 34.71
CA ALA A 233 19.58 -33.70 34.74
C ALA A 233 19.01 -32.28 34.66
N LEU A 234 19.63 -31.31 35.32
CA LEU A 234 19.26 -29.90 35.24
C LEU A 234 19.60 -29.31 33.86
N ASP A 235 20.77 -29.64 33.29
CA ASP A 235 21.17 -29.13 31.97
C ASP A 235 20.20 -29.59 30.87
N ALA A 236 19.61 -30.78 31.00
CA ALA A 236 18.56 -31.26 30.11
C ALA A 236 17.30 -30.36 30.08
N LEU A 237 17.05 -29.55 31.11
CA LEU A 237 15.94 -28.60 31.16
C LEU A 237 16.20 -27.31 30.37
N ARG A 238 17.46 -27.04 29.97
CA ARG A 238 17.87 -25.78 29.34
C ARG A 238 17.28 -25.60 27.93
N ASP A 239 17.09 -26.70 27.20
CA ASP A 239 16.44 -26.65 25.91
C ASP A 239 14.91 -26.59 26.07
N VAL A 240 14.35 -25.44 25.70
CA VAL A 240 12.91 -25.18 25.72
C VAL A 240 12.36 -24.96 24.30
N GLY A 241 13.16 -25.18 23.26
CA GLY A 241 12.76 -24.98 21.87
C GLY A 241 12.70 -23.52 21.39
N LEU A 242 13.13 -22.55 22.21
CA LEU A 242 13.06 -21.11 21.89
C LEU A 242 14.38 -20.51 21.38
N THR A 243 15.50 -21.24 21.46
CA THR A 243 16.86 -20.71 21.23
C THR A 243 17.04 -19.95 19.92
N GLN A 244 16.49 -20.46 18.81
CA GLN A 244 16.60 -19.81 17.51
C GLN A 244 15.79 -18.50 17.46
N LEU A 245 14.56 -18.53 17.99
CA LEU A 245 13.69 -17.36 18.02
C LEU A 245 14.23 -16.28 18.96
N TYR A 246 14.75 -16.68 20.13
CA TYR A 246 15.41 -15.81 21.10
C TYR A 246 16.61 -15.09 20.48
N SER A 247 17.56 -15.84 19.90
CA SER A 247 18.77 -15.27 19.29
C SER A 247 18.43 -14.24 18.22
N LYS A 248 17.47 -14.59 17.36
CA LYS A 248 16.96 -13.72 16.32
C LYS A 248 16.32 -12.45 16.89
N PHE A 249 15.40 -12.58 17.84
CA PHE A 249 14.71 -11.46 18.47
C PHE A 249 15.67 -10.50 19.17
N ARG A 250 16.66 -11.02 19.92
CA ARG A 250 17.70 -10.20 20.54
C ARG A 250 18.55 -9.46 19.50
N SER A 251 18.84 -10.08 18.35
CA SER A 251 19.66 -9.47 17.29
C SER A 251 18.94 -8.37 16.48
N SER A 252 17.64 -8.54 16.21
CA SER A 252 16.85 -7.63 15.37
C SER A 252 16.07 -6.58 16.16
N ASN A 253 15.81 -6.85 17.45
CA ASN A 253 15.02 -6.04 18.37
C ASN A 253 13.75 -5.44 17.71
N PRO A 254 12.77 -6.29 17.38
CA PRO A 254 11.69 -5.87 16.50
C PRO A 254 10.77 -4.81 17.10
N ARG A 255 10.64 -4.75 18.44
CA ARG A 255 9.92 -3.68 19.15
C ARG A 255 10.50 -2.30 18.85
N SER A 256 11.83 -2.16 18.97
CA SER A 256 12.50 -0.89 18.71
C SER A 256 12.39 -0.50 17.24
N THR A 257 12.56 -1.46 16.33
CA THR A 257 12.45 -1.22 14.89
C THR A 257 11.04 -0.82 14.48
N LEU A 258 9.98 -1.48 15.00
CA LEU A 258 8.59 -1.08 14.77
C LEU A 258 8.31 0.34 15.26
N SER A 259 8.82 0.72 16.43
CA SER A 259 8.69 2.10 16.94
C SER A 259 9.34 3.12 15.99
N VAL A 260 10.53 2.80 15.46
CA VAL A 260 11.21 3.65 14.47
C VAL A 260 10.43 3.76 13.16
N LEU A 261 9.86 2.65 12.67
CA LEU A 261 9.03 2.64 11.47
C LEU A 261 7.75 3.45 11.67
N GLN A 262 7.08 3.29 12.82
CA GLN A 262 5.91 4.09 13.17
C GLN A 262 6.22 5.59 13.14
N GLY A 263 7.39 6.00 13.66
CA GLY A 263 7.85 7.40 13.62
C GLY A 263 8.18 7.93 12.22
N ARG A 264 8.33 7.05 11.21
CA ARG A 264 8.59 7.44 9.81
C ARG A 264 7.33 7.51 8.95
N LYS A 265 6.21 6.93 9.40
CA LYS A 265 4.96 6.82 8.65
C LYS A 265 4.50 8.17 8.08
N GLU A 266 4.37 9.19 8.93
CA GLU A 266 3.86 10.51 8.52
C GLU A 266 4.73 11.16 7.43
N ASN A 267 6.06 11.10 7.57
CA ASN A 267 6.97 11.64 6.57
C ASN A 267 6.90 10.87 5.26
N TRP A 268 6.85 9.53 5.33
CA TRP A 268 6.72 8.70 4.12
C TRP A 268 5.40 9.00 3.39
N VAL A 269 4.29 9.12 4.11
CA VAL A 269 2.98 9.48 3.54
C VAL A 269 3.04 10.85 2.87
N LYS A 270 3.55 11.86 3.58
CA LYS A 270 3.66 13.22 3.06
C LYS A 270 4.54 13.28 1.80
N ASP A 271 5.70 12.65 1.83
CA ASP A 271 6.64 12.64 0.70
C ASP A 271 6.05 11.89 -0.51
N SER A 272 5.33 10.80 -0.27
CA SER A 272 4.63 10.03 -1.31
C SER A 272 3.53 10.84 -2.00
N VAL A 273 2.68 11.52 -1.23
CA VAL A 273 1.58 12.35 -1.76
C VAL A 273 2.11 13.60 -2.48
N ALA A 274 3.15 14.25 -1.94
CA ALA A 274 3.81 15.37 -2.59
C ALA A 274 4.41 14.96 -3.94
N SER A 275 5.10 13.81 -3.98
CA SER A 275 5.68 13.30 -5.23
C SER A 275 4.62 12.96 -6.28
N PHE A 276 3.49 12.38 -5.88
CA PHE A 276 2.38 12.13 -6.79
C PHE A 276 1.80 13.43 -7.34
N THR A 277 1.54 14.40 -6.46
CA THR A 277 1.00 15.71 -6.83
C THR A 277 1.91 16.43 -7.81
N TYR A 278 3.22 16.42 -7.55
CA TYR A 278 4.23 16.96 -8.46
C TYR A 278 4.18 16.29 -9.84
N ARG A 279 4.21 14.96 -9.89
CA ARG A 279 4.22 14.19 -11.15
C ARG A 279 2.95 14.41 -11.95
N ARG A 280 1.78 14.41 -11.30
CA ARG A 280 0.51 14.75 -11.93
C ARG A 280 0.54 16.14 -12.52
N ASN A 281 0.92 17.14 -11.71
CA ASN A 281 0.93 18.51 -12.18
C ASN A 281 1.84 18.68 -13.40
N ARG A 282 2.99 18.02 -13.41
CA ARG A 282 3.90 18.00 -14.56
C ARG A 282 3.25 17.37 -15.80
N ILE A 283 2.65 16.19 -15.67
CA ILE A 283 2.04 15.47 -16.79
C ILE A 283 0.90 16.28 -17.39
N ASP A 284 -0.05 16.70 -16.56
CA ASP A 284 -1.27 17.40 -16.99
C ASP A 284 -0.93 18.74 -17.66
N SER A 285 -0.10 19.56 -17.01
CA SER A 285 0.29 20.86 -17.55
C SER A 285 1.08 20.74 -18.85
N THR A 286 1.96 19.74 -18.96
CA THR A 286 2.75 19.53 -20.18
C THR A 286 1.88 19.05 -21.33
N ALA A 287 0.93 18.13 -21.05
CA ALA A 287 -0.02 17.65 -22.04
C ALA A 287 -0.91 18.79 -22.57
N LEU A 288 -1.53 19.56 -21.67
CA LEU A 288 -2.40 20.66 -22.06
C LEU A 288 -1.61 21.78 -22.77
N TYR A 289 -0.44 22.14 -22.26
CA TYR A 289 0.45 23.10 -22.93
C TYR A 289 0.78 22.67 -24.36
N SER A 290 1.08 21.39 -24.59
CA SER A 290 1.46 20.89 -25.92
C SER A 290 0.36 21.04 -26.98
N VAL A 291 -0.90 20.99 -26.55
CA VAL A 291 -2.07 21.23 -27.40
C VAL A 291 -2.29 22.73 -27.61
N GLU A 292 -2.31 23.49 -26.51
CA GLU A 292 -2.72 24.90 -26.55
C GLU A 292 -1.68 25.82 -27.17
N ILE A 293 -0.38 25.50 -27.09
CA ILE A 293 0.68 26.32 -27.70
C ILE A 293 0.50 26.47 -29.21
N GLN A 294 -0.02 25.43 -29.87
CA GLN A 294 -0.28 25.49 -31.31
C GLN A 294 -1.40 26.50 -31.62
N ARG A 295 -2.44 26.51 -30.77
CA ARG A 295 -3.58 27.43 -30.91
C ARG A 295 -3.19 28.87 -30.59
N PHE A 296 -2.39 29.06 -29.54
CA PHE A 296 -1.82 30.35 -29.19
C PHE A 296 -0.99 30.94 -30.35
N ASN A 297 -0.08 30.15 -30.95
CA ASN A 297 0.75 30.61 -32.06
C ASN A 297 -0.07 31.07 -33.28
N VAL A 298 -1.24 30.45 -33.54
CA VAL A 298 -2.16 30.90 -34.60
C VAL A 298 -2.79 32.24 -34.28
N VAL A 299 -3.20 32.45 -33.02
CA VAL A 299 -3.74 33.75 -32.55
C VAL A 299 -2.66 34.83 -32.64
N GLU A 300 -1.44 34.52 -32.23
CA GLU A 300 -0.29 35.45 -32.33
C GLU A 300 0.00 35.83 -33.80
N ALA A 301 0.03 34.85 -34.70
CA ALA A 301 0.23 35.09 -36.14
C ALA A 301 -0.91 35.89 -36.78
N SER A 302 -2.13 35.77 -36.25
CA SER A 302 -3.34 36.44 -36.77
C SER A 302 -3.69 37.74 -36.04
N LYS A 303 -2.82 38.21 -35.15
CA LYS A 303 -3.09 39.30 -34.19
C LYS A 303 -3.68 40.55 -34.81
N THR A 304 -3.11 41.03 -35.92
CA THR A 304 -3.59 42.25 -36.60
C THR A 304 -5.04 42.10 -37.08
N VAL A 305 -5.39 40.95 -37.69
CA VAL A 305 -6.74 40.67 -38.19
C VAL A 305 -7.74 40.56 -37.04
N LEU A 306 -7.34 39.90 -35.94
CA LEU A 306 -8.18 39.77 -34.75
C LEU A 306 -8.43 41.12 -34.07
N TYR A 307 -7.44 42.01 -34.07
CA TYR A 307 -7.59 43.39 -33.56
C TYR A 307 -8.58 44.20 -34.39
N GLU A 308 -8.50 44.12 -35.71
CA GLU A 308 -9.44 44.78 -36.63
C GLU A 308 -10.86 44.22 -36.49
N CYS A 309 -10.99 42.96 -36.06
CA CYS A 309 -12.27 42.32 -35.74
C CYS A 309 -12.82 42.65 -34.34
N GLY A 310 -12.17 43.55 -33.60
CA GLY A 310 -12.64 44.01 -32.29
C GLY A 310 -12.28 43.10 -31.11
N LEU A 311 -11.40 42.10 -31.29
CA LEU A 311 -10.96 41.15 -30.24
C LEU A 311 -9.66 41.60 -29.55
N LYS A 312 -9.36 42.90 -29.58
CA LYS A 312 -8.07 43.43 -29.15
C LYS A 312 -7.78 43.17 -27.68
N GLU A 313 -8.78 43.33 -26.82
CA GLU A 313 -8.58 43.19 -25.38
C GLU A 313 -8.47 41.72 -24.98
N GLU A 314 -9.26 40.83 -25.59
CA GLU A 314 -9.18 39.38 -25.35
C GLU A 314 -7.84 38.79 -25.78
N VAL A 315 -7.30 39.22 -26.91
CA VAL A 315 -5.96 38.79 -27.35
C VAL A 315 -4.87 39.31 -26.41
N LYS A 316 -4.95 40.55 -25.90
CA LYS A 316 -3.99 41.06 -24.92
C LYS A 316 -4.07 40.30 -23.58
N GLU A 317 -5.27 40.02 -23.09
CA GLU A 317 -5.47 39.23 -21.88
C GLU A 317 -4.84 37.84 -22.04
N LEU A 318 -5.06 37.19 -23.18
CA LEU A 318 -4.44 35.91 -23.51
C LEU A 318 -2.90 36.02 -23.53
N GLU A 319 -2.32 37.08 -24.11
CA GLU A 319 -0.86 37.27 -24.13
C GLU A 319 -0.26 37.39 -22.72
N VAL A 320 -0.96 38.06 -21.79
CA VAL A 320 -0.54 38.16 -20.39
C VAL A 320 -0.57 36.79 -19.72
N ILE A 321 -1.68 36.07 -19.83
CA ILE A 321 -1.82 34.71 -19.26
C ILE A 321 -0.74 33.79 -19.84
N TRP A 322 -0.51 33.85 -21.16
CA TRP A 322 0.47 32.99 -21.84
C TRP A 322 1.91 33.31 -21.44
N SER A 323 2.24 34.59 -21.25
CA SER A 323 3.54 35.01 -20.72
C SER A 323 3.80 34.41 -19.34
N ASP A 324 2.79 34.38 -18.47
CA ASP A 324 2.89 33.75 -17.15
C ASP A 324 3.06 32.23 -17.26
N VAL A 325 2.31 31.57 -18.17
CA VAL A 325 2.49 30.14 -18.47
C VAL A 325 3.93 29.83 -18.88
N GLU A 326 4.51 30.60 -19.81
CA GLU A 326 5.91 30.42 -20.23
C GLU A 326 6.91 30.66 -19.09
N TYR A 327 6.68 31.69 -18.25
CA TYR A 327 7.50 31.95 -17.08
C TYR A 327 7.51 30.75 -16.12
N TYR A 328 6.34 30.19 -15.81
CA TYR A 328 6.23 29.04 -14.90
C TYR A 328 6.74 27.74 -15.51
N LYS A 329 6.55 27.53 -16.82
CA LYS A 329 7.15 26.42 -17.56
C LYS A 329 8.68 26.42 -17.47
N GLN A 330 9.30 27.60 -17.60
CA GLN A 330 10.76 27.75 -17.50
C GLN A 330 11.31 27.42 -16.10
N LYS A 331 10.49 27.53 -15.03
CA LYS A 331 10.92 27.14 -13.67
C LYS A 331 11.14 25.63 -13.53
N ASN A 332 10.41 24.82 -14.31
CA ASN A 332 10.59 23.36 -14.38
C ASN A 332 10.64 22.69 -12.98
N ASN A 333 9.72 23.07 -12.10
CA ASN A 333 9.64 22.58 -10.72
C ASN A 333 8.18 22.51 -10.26
N GLU A 334 7.95 22.03 -9.04
CA GLU A 334 6.61 21.79 -8.50
C GLU A 334 5.72 23.03 -8.51
N PHE A 335 6.24 24.15 -8.02
CA PHE A 335 5.52 25.42 -8.02
C PHE A 335 5.18 25.89 -9.44
N GLY A 336 6.11 25.73 -10.39
CA GLY A 336 5.90 26.06 -11.80
C GLY A 336 4.75 25.26 -12.41
N TYR A 337 4.77 23.93 -12.28
CA TYR A 337 3.71 23.09 -12.85
C TYR A 337 2.35 23.29 -12.18
N ALA A 338 2.31 23.49 -10.86
CA ALA A 338 1.07 23.84 -10.16
C ALA A 338 0.46 25.14 -10.71
N LYS A 339 1.28 26.17 -10.94
CA LYS A 339 0.83 27.44 -11.53
C LYS A 339 0.40 27.30 -12.99
N MET A 340 1.09 26.47 -13.77
CA MET A 340 0.65 26.16 -15.13
C MET A 340 -0.74 25.51 -15.15
N ASN A 341 -1.02 24.58 -14.23
CA ASN A 341 -2.35 23.96 -14.12
C ASN A 341 -3.46 24.94 -13.74
N GLU A 342 -3.15 26.03 -13.02
CA GLU A 342 -4.12 27.10 -12.76
C GLU A 342 -4.35 28.00 -13.98
N LEU A 343 -3.31 28.27 -14.76
CA LEU A 343 -3.32 29.27 -15.85
C LEU A 343 -3.75 28.69 -17.20
N LEU A 344 -3.35 27.46 -17.52
CA LEU A 344 -3.66 26.84 -18.81
C LEU A 344 -5.17 26.71 -19.08
N PRO A 345 -6.03 26.32 -18.10
CA PRO A 345 -7.47 26.32 -18.33
C PRO A 345 -8.04 27.71 -18.66
N GLN A 346 -7.51 28.76 -18.03
CA GLN A 346 -7.90 30.15 -18.33
C GLN A 346 -7.47 30.55 -19.74
N ALA A 347 -6.26 30.15 -20.15
CA ALA A 347 -5.77 30.36 -21.51
C ALA A 347 -6.65 29.59 -22.52
N THR A 348 -7.00 28.33 -22.24
CA THR A 348 -7.89 27.51 -23.07
C THR A 348 -9.26 28.18 -23.26
N GLU A 349 -9.88 28.68 -22.19
CA GLU A 349 -11.17 29.38 -22.29
C GLU A 349 -11.09 30.62 -23.19
N LYS A 350 -10.01 31.40 -23.07
CA LYS A 350 -9.78 32.57 -23.91
C LYS A 350 -9.50 32.20 -25.36
N LEU A 351 -8.73 31.14 -25.59
CA LEU A 351 -8.49 30.58 -26.92
C LEU A 351 -9.81 30.11 -27.54
N ASP A 352 -10.65 29.37 -26.81
CA ASP A 352 -11.96 28.91 -27.29
C ASP A 352 -12.85 30.10 -27.70
N TYR A 353 -12.90 31.14 -26.87
CA TYR A 353 -13.63 32.35 -27.19
C TYR A 353 -13.11 33.02 -28.47
N ILE A 354 -11.79 33.25 -28.58
CA ILE A 354 -11.19 33.89 -29.76
C ILE A 354 -11.46 33.07 -31.02
N TYR A 355 -11.27 31.75 -30.98
CA TYR A 355 -11.54 30.85 -32.10
C TYR A 355 -13.02 30.87 -32.52
N SER A 356 -13.96 30.93 -31.57
CA SER A 356 -15.39 31.03 -31.85
C SER A 356 -15.78 32.31 -32.61
N LYS A 357 -15.00 33.39 -32.43
CA LYS A 357 -15.22 34.69 -33.08
C LYS A 357 -14.41 34.84 -34.36
N GLN A 358 -13.24 34.21 -34.44
CA GLN A 358 -12.35 34.27 -35.59
C GLN A 358 -13.02 33.81 -36.88
N ALA A 359 -13.89 32.79 -36.83
CA ALA A 359 -14.68 32.35 -37.98
C ALA A 359 -15.55 33.46 -38.61
N LYS A 360 -15.99 34.44 -37.81
CA LYS A 360 -16.75 35.62 -38.28
C LYS A 360 -15.84 36.74 -38.80
N CYS A 361 -14.58 36.74 -38.39
CA CYS A 361 -13.56 37.72 -38.79
C CYS A 361 -12.93 37.39 -40.15
N THR A 362 -12.87 36.11 -40.52
CA THR A 362 -12.31 35.64 -41.78
C THR A 362 -13.36 35.35 -42.86
N ALA A 363 -14.64 35.56 -42.57
CA ALA A 363 -15.69 35.47 -43.58
C ALA A 363 -15.61 36.69 -44.52
N PRO A 364 -15.49 36.51 -45.85
CA PRO A 364 -15.54 37.64 -46.77
C PRO A 364 -16.90 38.35 -46.65
N PRO A 365 -16.99 39.68 -46.93
CA PRO A 365 -18.25 40.39 -46.86
C PRO A 365 -19.27 39.68 -47.77
N ALA A 366 -20.46 39.41 -47.24
CA ALA A 366 -21.50 38.68 -47.94
C ALA A 366 -21.80 39.34 -49.30
N VAL A 367 -21.43 38.67 -50.38
CA VAL A 367 -22.02 38.88 -51.70
C VAL A 367 -23.37 38.17 -51.65
N PRO A 368 -24.49 38.80 -52.05
CA PRO A 368 -25.75 38.09 -52.13
C PRO A 368 -25.63 37.04 -53.23
N SER A 369 -25.58 35.77 -52.85
CA SER A 369 -25.74 34.64 -53.76
C SER A 369 -27.02 33.93 -53.38
N ASP A 370 -27.89 33.74 -54.38
CA ASP A 370 -29.10 32.93 -54.29
C ASP A 370 -28.78 31.57 -53.65
N ASP A 371 -29.67 31.14 -52.74
CA ASP A 371 -29.58 29.92 -51.96
C ASP A 371 -29.41 28.68 -52.84
N GLU A 372 -28.30 27.96 -52.68
CA GLU A 372 -28.26 26.51 -52.82
C GLU A 372 -27.67 25.94 -51.52
N GLU A 373 -28.56 25.40 -50.67
CA GLU A 373 -28.19 24.60 -49.50
C GLU A 373 -27.30 23.43 -49.93
N LEU A 374 -26.04 23.44 -49.48
CA LEU A 374 -25.17 22.29 -49.63
C LEU A 374 -25.65 21.20 -48.66
N ASP A 375 -26.37 20.22 -49.18
CA ASP A 375 -26.85 19.07 -48.44
C ASP A 375 -25.67 18.22 -47.91
N LEU A 376 -25.32 18.41 -46.63
CA LEU A 376 -24.26 17.71 -45.89
C LEU A 376 -24.70 16.34 -45.35
N THR A 377 -25.95 15.94 -45.58
CA THR A 377 -26.50 14.65 -45.17
C THR A 377 -25.66 13.45 -45.65
N PRO A 378 -25.04 13.43 -46.86
CA PRO A 378 -24.16 12.34 -47.29
C PRO A 378 -22.87 12.20 -46.45
N LEU A 379 -22.31 13.32 -45.99
CA LEU A 379 -21.10 13.33 -45.18
C LEU A 379 -21.39 12.81 -43.76
N ALA A 380 -22.54 13.17 -43.20
CA ALA A 380 -23.03 12.65 -41.93
C ALA A 380 -23.29 11.13 -41.98
N TYR A 381 -23.83 10.61 -43.09
CA TYR A 381 -23.98 9.17 -43.31
C TYR A 381 -22.64 8.43 -43.40
N LEU A 382 -21.63 9.02 -44.06
CA LEU A 382 -20.29 8.44 -44.13
C LEU A 382 -19.61 8.39 -42.75
N LEU A 383 -19.80 9.43 -41.93
CA LEU A 383 -19.26 9.49 -40.57
C LEU A 383 -19.96 8.49 -39.63
N ALA A 384 -21.28 8.31 -39.77
CA ALA A 384 -22.03 7.29 -39.04
C ALA A 384 -21.64 5.85 -39.45
N LEU A 385 -21.39 5.60 -40.73
CA LEU A 385 -20.90 4.31 -41.23
C LEU A 385 -19.47 4.02 -40.75
N ALA A 386 -18.59 5.02 -40.67
CA ALA A 386 -17.25 4.87 -40.12
C ALA A 386 -17.28 4.52 -38.61
N LEU A 387 -18.16 5.17 -37.84
CA LEU A 387 -18.35 4.87 -36.41
C LEU A 387 -18.94 3.47 -36.19
N LEU A 388 -19.91 3.05 -37.01
CA LEU A 388 -20.46 1.69 -36.96
C LEU A 388 -19.42 0.64 -37.38
N GLY A 389 -18.58 0.93 -38.37
CA GLY A 389 -17.47 0.06 -38.78
C GLY A 389 -16.43 -0.09 -37.68
N TYR A 390 -16.08 0.99 -36.98
CA TYR A 390 -15.16 0.97 -35.85
C TYR A 390 -15.73 0.18 -34.66
N ALA A 391 -17.01 0.37 -34.33
CA ALA A 391 -17.69 -0.39 -33.29
C ALA A 391 -17.78 -1.89 -33.62
N ALA A 392 -18.08 -2.24 -34.87
CA ALA A 392 -18.11 -3.63 -35.32
C ALA A 392 -16.72 -4.28 -35.30
N TYR A 393 -15.67 -3.53 -35.66
CA TYR A 393 -14.28 -3.98 -35.57
C TYR A 393 -13.87 -4.25 -34.12
N LYS A 394 -14.14 -3.30 -33.20
CA LYS A 394 -13.88 -3.46 -31.76
C LYS A 394 -14.65 -4.63 -31.15
N TYR A 395 -15.89 -4.85 -31.56
CA TYR A 395 -16.68 -6.00 -31.14
C TYR A 395 -16.09 -7.34 -31.66
N TYR A 396 -15.60 -7.37 -32.90
CA TYR A 396 -14.98 -8.57 -33.46
C TYR A 396 -13.62 -8.88 -32.80
N GLU A 397 -12.82 -7.86 -32.52
CA GLU A 397 -11.56 -7.97 -31.76
C GLU A 397 -11.80 -8.58 -30.37
N LYS A 398 -12.81 -8.08 -29.64
CA LYS A 398 -13.21 -8.61 -28.33
C LYS A 398 -13.64 -10.08 -28.40
N LYS A 399 -14.41 -10.45 -29.43
CA LYS A 399 -14.90 -11.83 -29.60
C LYS A 399 -13.81 -12.83 -30.00
N GLN A 400 -12.76 -12.37 -30.70
CA GLN A 400 -11.58 -13.19 -31.01
C GLN A 400 -10.73 -13.42 -29.75
N LEU A 401 -10.57 -12.39 -28.91
CA LEU A 401 -9.92 -12.51 -27.59
C LEU A 401 -10.67 -13.50 -26.68
N GLU A 402 -12.00 -13.42 -26.61
CA GLU A 402 -12.82 -14.36 -25.82
C GLU A 402 -12.65 -15.82 -26.29
N LYS A 403 -12.59 -16.07 -27.60
CA LYS A 403 -12.33 -17.42 -28.13
C LYS A 403 -10.94 -17.96 -27.82
N MET A 404 -9.91 -17.11 -27.82
CA MET A 404 -8.55 -17.53 -27.48
C MET A 404 -8.40 -17.85 -25.99
N MET A 405 -9.24 -17.28 -25.12
CA MET A 405 -9.28 -17.60 -23.68
C MET A 405 -10.11 -18.84 -23.34
N GLU A 406 -11.03 -19.28 -24.21
CA GLU A 406 -11.77 -20.55 -24.04
C GLU A 406 -10.99 -21.78 -24.56
N GLU A 407 -9.96 -21.58 -25.38
CA GLU A 407 -9.12 -22.63 -25.97
C GLU A 407 -7.73 -22.79 -25.31
N SER A 408 -7.40 -22.00 -24.28
CA SER A 408 -6.21 -22.15 -23.41
C SER A 408 -6.58 -22.65 -22.02
#